data_AF-A0A497J257-F1
#
_entry.id   AF-A0A497J257-F1
#
_cell.length_a   1.000
_cell.length_b   1.000
_cell.length_c   1.000
_cell.angle_alpha   90.00
_cell.angle_beta   90.00
_cell.angle_gamma   90.00
#
_symmetry.space_group_name_H-M   'P 1'
#
loop_
_entity.id
_entity.type
_entity.pdbx_description
1 polymer ?
#
loop_
_entity_poly.entity_id
_entity_poly.type
_entity_poly.pdbx_seq_one_letter_code
_entity_poly.pdbx_strand_id
1 'polypeptide(L)'
;MYKMIRVFGYPIIKTFQSRHGLFAYFFRYKGHIIRVDDRKGYLRFIHRTVFPVGKRDETSPPEDAEKVLDEFWDNLTRFALTVTPMNYAGALQYL
;
A
#
# COMPACT_ATOMS: atom_id res chain seq x y z
N MET A 1 9.59 5.22 -7.72
CA MET A 1 9.40 5.77 -6.36
C MET A 1 8.85 7.21 -6.35
N TYR A 2 9.45 8.17 -7.07
CA TYR A 2 9.02 9.59 -7.05
C TYR A 2 7.53 9.84 -7.38
N LYS A 3 6.98 9.14 -8.38
CA LYS A 3 5.55 9.28 -8.73
C LYS A 3 4.60 8.73 -7.65
N MET A 4 4.96 7.63 -6.98
CA MET A 4 4.16 7.13 -5.84
C MET A 4 4.13 8.13 -4.68
N ILE A 5 5.27 8.78 -4.41
CA ILE A 5 5.36 9.79 -3.35
C ILE A 5 4.42 10.97 -3.59
N ARG A 6 4.29 11.40 -4.85
CA ARG A 6 3.39 12.49 -5.23
C ARG A 6 1.90 12.13 -5.11
N VAL A 7 1.54 10.88 -5.39
CA VAL A 7 0.12 10.44 -5.41
C VAL A 7 -0.34 9.96 -4.04
N PHE A 8 0.52 9.26 -3.30
CA PHE A 8 0.15 8.55 -2.07
C PHE A 8 0.92 8.99 -0.82
N GLY A 9 1.74 10.05 -0.92
CA GLY A 9 2.62 10.50 0.16
C GLY A 9 3.83 9.57 0.36
N TYR A 10 4.55 9.73 1.46
CA TYR A 10 5.75 8.92 1.75
C TYR A 10 5.37 7.59 2.41
N PRO A 11 5.37 6.45 1.69
CA PRO A 11 5.05 5.18 2.30
C PRO A 11 6.17 4.73 3.25
N ILE A 12 5.78 4.15 4.38
CA ILE A 12 6.71 3.44 5.26
C ILE A 12 6.77 1.99 4.81
N ILE A 13 7.95 1.52 4.44
CA ILE A 13 8.19 0.12 4.06
C ILE A 13 8.64 -0.65 5.30
N LYS A 14 7.95 -1.72 5.64
CA LYS A 14 8.37 -2.67 6.68
C LYS A 14 8.52 -4.05 6.06
N THR A 15 9.70 -4.63 6.23
CA THR A 15 9.98 -6.01 5.85
C THR A 15 9.86 -6.90 7.07
N PHE A 16 9.07 -7.96 6.97
CA PHE A 16 9.02 -8.98 8.01
C PHE A 16 9.78 -10.20 7.53
N GLN A 17 10.86 -10.55 8.22
CA GLN A 17 11.56 -11.83 8.03
C GLN A 17 10.65 -12.96 8.52
N SER A 18 9.73 -13.39 7.67
CA SER A 18 8.99 -14.63 7.80
C SER A 18 9.41 -15.56 6.67
N ARG A 19 9.21 -16.88 6.83
CA ARG A 19 9.46 -17.91 5.80
C ARG A 19 8.81 -17.64 4.43
N HIS A 20 7.96 -16.62 4.33
CA HIS A 20 7.18 -16.29 3.14
C HIS A 20 7.39 -14.87 2.60
N GLY A 21 8.39 -14.12 3.10
CA GLY A 21 8.75 -12.78 2.58
C GLY A 21 7.55 -11.83 2.51
N LEU A 22 7.18 -11.22 3.63
CA LEU A 22 6.07 -10.26 3.66
C LEU A 22 6.64 -8.84 3.62
N PHE A 23 6.31 -8.10 2.56
CA PHE A 23 6.54 -6.66 2.48
C PHE A 23 5.23 -5.95 2.83
N ALA A 24 5.27 -5.07 3.82
CA ALA A 24 4.13 -4.24 4.20
C ALA A 24 4.46 -2.77 3.92
N TYR A 25 3.62 -2.13 3.11
CA TYR A 25 3.70 -0.72 2.76
C TYR A 25 2.59 0.02 3.51
N PHE A 26 2.95 1.03 4.29
CA PHE A 26 1.98 1.86 5.00
C PHE A 26 1.88 3.24 4.35
N PHE A 27 0.68 3.59 3.92
CA PHE A 27 0.35 4.87 3.30
C PHE A 27 -0.53 5.69 4.23
N ARG A 28 -0.30 7.00 4.25
CA ARG A 28 -1.26 7.98 4.76
C ARG A 28 -2.00 8.56 3.58
N TYR A 29 -3.28 8.23 3.43
CA TYR A 29 -4.11 8.65 2.30
C TYR A 29 -5.41 9.25 2.82
N LYS A 30 -5.65 10.53 2.51
CA LYS A 30 -6.84 11.29 2.97
C LYS A 30 -7.11 11.19 4.49
N GLY A 31 -6.05 11.14 5.30
CA GLY A 31 -6.17 10.99 6.76
C GLY A 31 -6.31 9.55 7.25
N HIS A 32 -6.45 8.57 6.36
CA HIS A 32 -6.50 7.14 6.70
C HIS A 32 -5.12 6.49 6.60
N ILE A 33 -4.95 5.41 7.36
CA ILE A 33 -3.78 4.55 7.27
C ILE A 33 -4.15 3.33 6.42
N ILE A 34 -3.52 3.21 5.26
CA ILE A 34 -3.71 2.06 4.36
C ILE A 34 -2.44 1.21 4.41
N ARG A 35 -2.61 -0.07 4.71
CA ARG A 35 -1.55 -1.08 4.64
C ARG A 35 -1.74 -1.90 3.37
N VAL A 36 -0.71 -1.95 2.54
CA VAL A 36 -0.62 -2.86 1.39
C VAL A 36 0.36 -3.96 1.75
N ASP A 37 -0.09 -5.20 1.77
CA ASP A 37 0.73 -6.38 1.96
C ASP A 37 1.05 -7.00 0.60
N ASP A 38 2.32 -7.18 0.30
CA ASP A 38 2.82 -7.92 -0.85
C ASP A 38 3.33 -9.28 -0.37
N ARG A 39 2.66 -10.33 -0.84
CA ARG A 39 2.97 -11.73 -0.49
C ARG A 39 2.57 -12.65 -1.63
N LYS A 40 3.49 -13.54 -2.05
CA LYS A 40 3.21 -14.67 -2.96
C LYS A 40 2.45 -14.26 -4.25
N GLY A 41 2.78 -13.10 -4.83
CA GLY A 41 2.21 -12.65 -6.10
C GLY A 41 0.83 -12.01 -6.03
N TYR A 42 0.31 -11.73 -4.82
CA TYR A 42 -0.89 -10.90 -4.66
C TYR A 42 -0.61 -9.72 -3.75
N LEU A 43 -1.36 -8.64 -4.00
CA LEU A 43 -1.42 -7.47 -3.12
C LEU A 43 -2.70 -7.54 -2.29
N ARG A 44 -2.59 -7.36 -0.99
CA ARG A 44 -3.73 -7.23 -0.08
C ARG A 44 -3.78 -5.83 0.50
N PHE A 45 -4.94 -5.19 0.35
CA PHE A 45 -5.18 -3.83 0.79
C PHE A 45 -6.00 -3.86 2.08
N ILE A 46 -5.53 -3.13 3.09
CA ILE A 46 -6.08 -3.18 4.44
C ILE A 46 -6.18 -1.76 4.96
N HIS A 47 -7.41 -1.31 5.26
CA HIS A 47 -7.61 -0.10 6.05
C HIS A 47 -7.27 -0.35 7.52
N ARG A 48 -6.51 0.57 8.13
CA ARG A 48 -6.14 0.51 9.54
C ARG A 48 -6.84 1.63 10.30
N THR A 49 -7.87 1.26 11.03
CA THR A 49 -8.49 2.12 12.05
C THR A 49 -7.56 2.28 13.24
N VAL A 50 -7.27 3.51 13.62
CA VAL A 50 -6.53 3.84 14.84
C VAL A 50 -7.51 3.86 16.00
N PHE A 51 -7.17 3.17 17.08
CA PHE A 51 -7.96 3.14 18.30
C PHE A 51 -7.05 3.26 19.52
N PRO A 52 -7.54 3.83 20.64
CA PRO A 52 -6.82 3.82 21.91
C PRO A 52 -6.48 2.40 22.36
N VAL A 53 -5.36 2.24 23.06
CA VAL A 53 -4.95 0.95 23.63
C VAL A 53 -6.08 0.40 24.50
N GLY A 54 -6.48 -0.85 24.24
CA GLY A 54 -7.56 -1.52 24.97
C GLY A 54 -8.98 -1.29 24.44
N LYS A 55 -9.18 -0.41 23.45
CA LYS A 55 -10.52 -0.07 22.90
C LYS A 55 -10.76 -0.57 21.48
N ARG A 56 -10.06 -1.63 21.08
CA ARG A 56 -10.13 -2.17 19.72
C ARG A 56 -11.55 -2.57 19.34
N ASP A 57 -12.22 -3.29 20.23
CA ASP A 57 -13.53 -3.90 19.95
C ASP A 57 -14.67 -2.87 20.03
N GLU A 58 -14.38 -1.69 20.61
CA GLU A 58 -15.31 -0.56 20.71
C GLU A 58 -15.17 0.44 19.55
N THR A 59 -14.18 0.25 18.66
CA THR A 59 -13.88 1.23 17.61
C THR A 59 -14.25 0.69 16.24
N SER A 60 -15.28 1.27 15.64
CA SER A 60 -15.62 1.05 14.24
C SER A 60 -14.68 1.82 13.32
N PRO A 61 -14.40 1.32 12.10
CA PRO A 61 -13.80 2.13 11.06
C PRO A 61 -14.62 3.41 10.80
N PRO A 62 -13.96 4.51 10.36
CA PRO A 62 -14.67 5.68 9.84
C PRO A 62 -15.68 5.29 8.75
N GLU A 63 -16.81 6.00 8.67
CA GLU A 63 -17.89 5.71 7.70
C GLU A 63 -17.41 5.73 6.24
N ASP A 64 -16.40 6.54 5.92
CA ASP A 64 -15.81 6.67 4.60
C ASP A 64 -14.66 5.69 4.34
N ALA A 65 -14.30 4.84 5.30
CA ALA A 65 -13.15 3.94 5.22
C ALA A 65 -13.18 3.01 4.00
N GLU A 66 -14.35 2.45 3.69
CA GLU A 66 -14.55 1.56 2.54
C GLU A 66 -14.35 2.32 1.22
N LYS A 67 -15.02 3.46 1.06
CA LYS A 67 -14.88 4.32 -0.12
C LYS A 67 -13.44 4.76 -0.34
N VAL A 68 -12.73 5.11 0.74
CA VAL A 68 -11.32 5.52 0.66
C VAL A 68 -10.43 4.35 0.27
N LEU A 69 -10.70 3.14 0.78
CA LEU A 69 -9.94 1.94 0.43
C LEU A 69 -10.14 1.58 -1.05
N ASP A 70 -11.37 1.65 -1.56
CA ASP A 70 -11.70 1.38 -2.96
C ASP A 70 -11.05 2.40 -3.90
N GLU A 71 -11.13 3.69 -3.56
CA GLU A 71 -10.47 4.75 -4.32
C GLU A 71 -8.95 4.57 -4.34
N PHE A 72 -8.36 4.20 -3.19
CA PHE A 72 -6.94 3.93 -3.10
C PHE A 72 -6.54 2.73 -3.97
N TRP A 73 -7.32 1.65 -3.95
CA TRP A 73 -7.12 0.47 -4.80
C TRP A 73 -7.15 0.84 -6.29
N ASP A 74 -8.17 1.57 -6.74
CA ASP A 74 -8.32 1.98 -8.14
C ASP A 74 -7.16 2.89 -8.57
N ASN A 75 -6.79 3.86 -7.74
CA ASN A 75 -5.66 4.75 -8.01
C ASN A 75 -4.32 3.99 -8.08
N LEU A 76 -4.06 3.06 -7.17
CA LEU A 76 -2.80 2.31 -7.18
C LEU A 76 -2.74 1.35 -8.37
N THR A 77 -3.86 0.71 -8.71
CA THR A 77 -3.97 -0.19 -9.86
C THR A 77 -3.77 0.59 -11.16
N ARG A 78 -4.47 1.73 -11.32
CA ARG A 78 -4.25 2.63 -12.46
C ARG A 78 -2.81 3.10 -12.51
N PHE A 79 -2.21 3.48 -11.39
CA PHE A 79 -0.82 3.88 -11.33
C PHE A 79 0.11 2.75 -11.81
N ALA A 80 -0.10 1.51 -11.35
CA ALA A 80 0.68 0.34 -11.75
C ALA A 80 0.51 0.00 -13.24
N LEU A 81 -0.70 0.14 -13.78
CA LEU A 81 -1.03 -0.13 -15.19
C LEU A 81 -0.61 1.01 -16.14
N THR A 82 -0.59 2.26 -15.66
CA THR A 82 -0.14 3.44 -16.42
C THR A 82 1.37 3.67 -16.32
N VAL A 83 2.12 2.75 -15.72
CA VAL A 83 3.57 2.70 -15.87
C VAL A 83 3.86 2.43 -17.36
N THR A 84 4.09 3.52 -18.08
CA THR A 84 4.95 3.61 -19.27
C THR A 84 6.03 2.56 -19.14
N PRO A 85 6.30 1.70 -20.14
CA PRO A 85 7.29 0.63 -20.02
C PRO A 85 8.54 1.22 -19.40
N MET A 86 8.81 0.85 -18.14
CA MET A 86 10.14 1.06 -17.60
C MET A 86 11.00 0.28 -18.57
N ASN A 87 11.86 0.99 -19.30
CA ASN A 87 12.88 0.41 -20.15
C ASN A 87 13.68 -0.59 -19.29
N TYR A 88 13.19 -1.83 -19.20
CA TYR A 88 13.91 -3.00 -18.74
C TYR A 88 15.00 -3.37 -19.75
N ALA A 89 15.17 -2.59 -20.82
CA ALA A 89 16.33 -2.60 -21.70
C ALA A 89 17.64 -2.18 -20.98
N GLY A 90 17.58 -1.55 -19.81
CA GLY A 90 18.77 -1.11 -19.07
C GLY A 90 19.34 -2.12 -18.05
N ALA A 91 18.66 -3.24 -17.79
CA ALA A 91 19.05 -4.20 -16.74
C ALA A 91 19.44 -5.59 -17.28
N LEU A 92 19.58 -5.74 -18.60
CA LEU A 92 20.07 -6.96 -19.27
C LEU A 92 21.44 -6.79 -19.95
N GLN A 93 22.17 -5.71 -19.65
CA GLN A 93 23.61 -5.64 -19.90
C GLN A 93 24.31 -5.81 -18.55
N TYR A 94 25.14 -6.84 -18.46
CA TYR A 94 25.88 -7.33 -17.28
C TYR A 94 25.09 -8.23 -16.32
N LEU A 95 24.91 -9.48 -16.74
CA LEU A 95 25.48 -10.64 -16.04
C LEU A 95 25.76 -11.75 -17.07
#